data_AF-A0A3M8LQL4-F1
#
_entry.id   AF-A0A3M8LQL4-F1
#
_cell.length_a   1.000
_cell.length_b   1.000
_cell.length_c   1.000
_cell.angle_alpha   90.00
_cell.angle_beta   90.00
_cell.angle_gamma   90.00
#
_symmetry.space_group_name_H-M   'P 1'
#
loop_
_entity.id
_entity.type
_entity.pdbx_description
1 polymer ?
#
loop_
_entity_poly.entity_id
_entity_poly.type
_entity_poly.pdbx_seq_one_letter_code
_entity_poly.pdbx_strand_id
1 'polypeptide(L)'
;MDTVRSFKIIAKQQLREQPAPDPQSLTLQQMQHVVARAAGFLNWGAMLSADEFERRFGLLMLERPQLTSVGMDGELGTAFGWSEYISLSSEERDSKYQELRDELWDELDAIRWVHDWLLESVSPLKGINRRRSSYGIKHIAERIRGDYLTNGAFIAGALLAGYVSDVDGTERHERNLHFNMSERDLKVEDDRSRKASYDRL
;
A
#
# COMPACT_ATOMS: atom_id res chain seq x y z
N MET A 1 -16.54 -7.07 2.54
CA MET A 1 -16.28 -6.96 4.00
C MET A 1 -16.84 -5.60 4.43
N ASP A 2 -17.52 -5.47 5.56
CA ASP A 2 -17.99 -4.15 6.02
C ASP A 2 -16.80 -3.36 6.58
N THR A 3 -16.23 -2.48 5.75
CA THR A 3 -15.00 -1.74 6.06
C THR A 3 -15.18 -0.79 7.25
N VAL A 4 -16.32 -0.11 7.35
CA VAL A 4 -16.65 0.76 8.49
C VAL A 4 -16.67 -0.05 9.79
N ARG A 5 -17.21 -1.26 9.76
CA ARG A 5 -17.18 -2.16 10.93
C ARG A 5 -15.75 -2.55 11.30
N SER A 6 -14.86 -2.83 10.34
CA SER A 6 -13.44 -3.13 10.60
C SER A 6 -12.76 -1.97 11.32
N PHE A 7 -12.93 -0.73 10.84
CA PHE A 7 -12.43 0.47 11.50
C PHE A 7 -12.91 0.60 12.96
N LYS A 8 -14.21 0.35 13.21
CA LYS A 8 -14.76 0.37 14.57
C LYS A 8 -14.16 -0.72 15.46
N ILE A 9 -13.86 -1.90 14.91
CA ILE A 9 -13.24 -3.00 15.65
C ILE A 9 -11.83 -2.61 16.06
N ILE A 10 -11.03 -2.08 15.12
CA ILE A 10 -9.66 -1.61 15.38
C ILE A 10 -9.66 -0.52 16.46
N ALA A 11 -10.55 0.47 16.36
CA ALA A 11 -10.67 1.53 17.37
C ALA A 11 -11.03 0.97 18.76
N LYS A 12 -11.95 0.00 18.84
CA LYS A 12 -12.28 -0.64 20.12
C LYS A 12 -11.12 -1.45 20.69
N GLN A 13 -10.33 -2.10 19.85
CA GLN A 13 -9.17 -2.86 20.27
C GLN A 13 -8.08 -1.92 20.82
N GLN A 14 -7.70 -0.88 20.07
CA GLN A 14 -6.71 0.10 20.53
C GLN A 14 -7.14 0.81 21.82
N LEU A 15 -8.43 1.09 21.98
CA LEU A 15 -8.96 1.67 23.22
C LEU A 15 -8.77 0.74 24.43
N ARG A 16 -8.93 -0.59 24.24
CA ARG A 16 -8.71 -1.58 25.31
C ARG A 16 -7.24 -1.76 25.67
N GLU A 17 -6.35 -1.52 24.71
CA GLU A 17 -4.90 -1.62 24.88
C GLU A 17 -4.31 -0.37 25.56
N GLN A 18 -5.11 0.69 25.76
CA GLN A 18 -4.66 1.84 26.55
C GLN A 18 -4.36 1.43 28.00
N PRO A 19 -3.29 1.97 28.61
CA PRO A 19 -3.00 1.75 30.02
C PRO A 19 -4.18 2.23 30.90
N ALA A 20 -4.22 1.72 32.15
CA ALA A 20 -5.32 1.91 33.11
C ALA A 20 -5.91 3.34 33.10
N PRO A 21 -7.24 3.50 33.28
CA PRO A 21 -7.95 4.73 32.94
C PRO A 21 -7.41 5.93 33.72
N ASP A 22 -6.55 6.69 33.05
CA ASP A 22 -6.16 8.06 33.38
C ASP A 22 -7.34 8.98 33.02
N PRO A 23 -7.62 10.07 33.76
CA PRO A 23 -8.50 11.14 33.29
C PRO A 23 -8.18 11.68 31.88
N GLN A 24 -7.02 11.39 31.29
CA GLN A 24 -6.67 11.67 29.90
C GLN A 24 -7.01 10.54 28.90
N SER A 25 -7.64 9.44 29.33
CA SER A 25 -8.02 8.32 28.47
C SER A 25 -8.98 8.76 27.35
N LEU A 26 -8.73 8.26 26.14
CA LEU A 26 -9.52 8.65 24.98
C LEU A 26 -10.91 8.02 25.06
N THR A 27 -11.94 8.75 24.65
CA THR A 27 -13.25 8.17 24.37
C THR A 27 -13.20 7.31 23.11
N LEU A 28 -14.17 6.42 22.93
CA LEU A 28 -14.29 5.62 21.69
C LEU A 28 -14.38 6.50 20.43
N GLN A 29 -15.09 7.63 20.51
CA GLN A 29 -15.19 8.55 19.38
C GLN A 29 -13.84 9.19 19.07
N GLN A 30 -13.08 9.62 20.07
CA GLN A 30 -11.73 10.15 19.87
C GLN A 30 -10.80 9.07 19.29
N MET A 31 -10.88 7.83 19.78
CA MET A 31 -10.09 6.72 19.24
C MET A 31 -10.47 6.41 17.77
N GLN A 32 -11.75 6.50 17.42
CA GLN A 32 -12.20 6.39 16.02
C GLN A 32 -11.57 7.49 15.14
N HIS A 33 -11.47 8.72 15.63
CA HIS A 33 -10.75 9.79 14.92
C HIS A 33 -9.26 9.48 14.78
N VAL A 34 -8.61 8.96 15.82
CA VAL A 34 -7.19 8.55 15.77
C VAL A 34 -6.96 7.47 14.72
N VAL A 35 -7.77 6.41 14.73
CA VAL A 35 -7.65 5.31 13.74
C VAL A 35 -7.91 5.81 12.32
N ALA A 36 -8.89 6.68 12.12
CA ALA A 36 -9.14 7.27 10.79
C ALA A 36 -7.92 8.07 10.30
N ARG A 37 -7.29 8.86 11.17
CA ARG A 37 -6.07 9.62 10.83
C ARG A 37 -4.88 8.71 10.56
N ALA A 38 -4.67 7.67 11.37
CA ALA A 38 -3.60 6.69 11.14
C ALA A 38 -3.77 5.93 9.82
N ALA A 39 -5.01 5.78 9.34
CA ALA A 39 -5.29 5.23 8.03
C ALA A 39 -5.05 6.22 6.88
N GLY A 40 -4.90 7.52 7.15
CA GLY A 40 -4.71 8.59 6.17
C GLY A 40 -5.93 9.48 5.91
N PHE A 41 -7.07 9.25 6.58
CA PHE A 41 -8.22 10.13 6.47
C PHE A 41 -8.07 11.37 7.35
N LEU A 42 -8.64 12.51 6.93
CA LEU A 42 -8.65 13.73 7.75
C LEU A 42 -9.30 13.52 9.13
N ASN A 43 -10.40 12.77 9.18
CA ASN A 43 -11.13 12.43 10.40
C ASN A 43 -12.11 11.26 10.16
N TRP A 44 -12.78 10.82 11.22
CA TRP A 44 -13.79 9.76 11.15
C TRP A 44 -14.94 10.06 10.16
N GLY A 45 -15.41 11.30 10.09
CA GLY A 45 -16.47 11.71 9.16
C GLY A 45 -16.02 11.62 7.70
N ALA A 46 -14.77 12.00 7.40
CA ALA A 46 -14.17 11.82 6.08
C ALA A 46 -14.10 10.33 5.71
N MET A 47 -13.66 9.46 6.63
CA MET A 47 -13.64 8.00 6.41
C MET A 47 -15.04 7.44 6.14
N LEU A 48 -16.06 7.89 6.88
CA LEU A 48 -17.44 7.47 6.65
C LEU A 48 -17.99 7.91 5.29
N SER A 49 -17.54 9.08 4.80
CA SER A 49 -18.00 9.66 3.54
C SER A 49 -17.23 9.14 2.32
N ALA A 50 -16.05 8.53 2.55
CA ALA A 50 -15.21 7.95 1.52
C ALA A 50 -15.95 6.85 0.74
N ASP A 51 -15.46 6.47 -0.43
CA ASP A 51 -15.97 5.30 -1.12
C ASP A 51 -15.44 3.99 -0.50
N GLU A 52 -15.94 2.85 -1.00
CA GLU A 52 -15.51 1.56 -0.48
C GLU A 52 -14.03 1.23 -0.78
N PHE A 53 -13.52 1.67 -1.92
CA PHE A 53 -12.13 1.44 -2.30
C PHE A 53 -11.19 2.24 -1.42
N GLU A 54 -11.49 3.52 -1.19
CA GLU A 54 -10.76 4.40 -0.25
C GLU A 54 -10.70 3.78 1.15
N ARG A 55 -11.84 3.28 1.67
CA ARG A 55 -11.84 2.61 2.98
C ARG A 55 -11.02 1.34 2.99
N ARG A 56 -11.07 0.52 1.94
CA ARG A 56 -10.23 -0.68 1.82
C ARG A 56 -8.74 -0.32 1.78
N PHE A 57 -8.39 0.74 1.06
CA PHE A 57 -7.02 1.25 1.02
C PHE A 57 -6.57 1.77 2.39
N GLY A 58 -7.42 2.53 3.10
CA GLY A 58 -7.10 2.95 4.47
C GLY A 58 -6.94 1.79 5.45
N LEU A 59 -7.71 0.70 5.31
CA LEU A 59 -7.47 -0.51 6.09
C LEU A 59 -6.14 -1.17 5.74
N LEU A 60 -5.80 -1.27 4.45
CA LEU A 60 -4.50 -1.75 4.01
C LEU A 60 -3.37 -0.94 4.63
N MET A 61 -3.50 0.39 4.67
CA MET A 61 -2.53 1.29 5.28
C MET A 61 -2.36 1.05 6.79
N LEU A 62 -3.43 0.70 7.51
CA LEU A 62 -3.35 0.29 8.93
C LEU A 62 -2.71 -1.08 9.11
N GLU A 63 -3.05 -2.04 8.25
CA GLU A 63 -2.54 -3.42 8.31
C GLU A 63 -1.08 -3.50 7.90
N ARG A 64 -0.63 -2.61 7.02
CA ARG A 64 0.72 -2.52 6.47
C ARG A 64 1.34 -1.18 6.82
N PRO A 65 1.69 -0.97 8.10
CA PRO A 65 2.31 0.28 8.55
C PRO A 65 3.70 0.52 7.95
N GLN A 66 4.27 -0.43 7.21
CA GLN A 66 5.53 -0.33 6.46
C GLN A 66 5.35 0.05 4.97
N LEU A 67 4.11 0.04 4.45
CA LEU A 67 3.82 0.36 3.05
C LEU A 67 3.93 1.88 2.82
N THR A 68 4.68 2.28 1.80
CA THR A 68 4.90 3.68 1.38
C THR A 68 4.93 3.79 -0.14
N SER A 69 5.04 5.01 -0.70
CA SER A 69 5.17 5.24 -2.15
C SER A 69 6.35 4.48 -2.78
N VAL A 70 7.42 4.24 -2.04
CA VAL A 70 8.60 3.50 -2.53
C VAL A 70 8.47 1.97 -2.45
N GLY A 71 7.53 1.44 -1.67
CA GLY A 71 7.25 0.00 -1.54
C GLY A 71 7.06 -0.47 -0.10
N MET A 72 7.44 -1.71 0.19
CA MET A 72 7.28 -2.36 1.50
C MET A 72 8.59 -2.38 2.28
N ASP A 73 9.08 -1.20 2.64
CA ASP A 73 10.26 -1.04 3.48
C ASP A 73 10.12 0.24 4.31
N GLY A 74 10.24 0.08 5.63
CA GLY A 74 10.25 1.19 6.59
C GLY A 74 11.59 1.91 6.66
N GLU A 75 12.64 1.35 6.06
CA GLU A 75 13.97 1.95 6.08
C GLU A 75 14.16 2.91 4.90
N LEU A 76 13.91 4.19 5.18
CA LEU A 76 14.28 5.34 4.34
C LEU A 76 15.71 5.24 3.75
N GLY A 77 16.63 4.52 4.42
CA GLY A 77 18.01 4.28 3.96
C GLY A 77 18.12 3.62 2.59
N THR A 78 17.19 2.75 2.22
CA THR A 78 17.21 2.21 0.87
C THR A 78 16.66 3.22 -0.14
N ALA A 79 15.71 4.08 0.27
CA ALA A 79 14.92 4.95 -0.61
C ALA A 79 15.63 6.27 -0.94
N PHE A 80 16.27 6.87 0.07
CA PHE A 80 17.00 8.14 -0.01
C PHE A 80 18.52 7.94 0.02
N GLY A 81 18.98 6.69 0.15
CA GLY A 81 20.39 6.34 0.25
C GLY A 81 20.89 6.30 1.69
N TRP A 82 21.73 5.30 1.97
CA TRP A 82 22.21 5.00 3.33
C TRP A 82 22.92 6.18 4.00
N SER A 83 23.64 7.00 3.24
CA SER A 83 24.36 8.16 3.77
C SER A 83 23.42 9.28 4.25
N GLU A 84 22.33 9.54 3.52
CA GLU A 84 21.34 10.55 3.94
C GLU A 84 20.60 10.04 5.18
N TYR A 85 20.18 8.77 5.18
CA TYR A 85 19.42 8.18 6.27
C TYR A 85 20.14 8.14 7.63
N ILE A 86 21.43 7.80 7.66
CA ILE A 86 22.20 7.76 8.92
C ILE A 86 22.38 9.17 9.51
N SER A 87 22.28 10.21 8.68
CA SER A 87 22.40 11.60 9.13
C SER A 87 21.11 12.17 9.73
N LEU A 88 19.96 11.53 9.50
CA LEU A 88 18.68 11.99 10.00
C LEU A 88 18.46 11.59 11.46
N SER A 89 17.87 12.51 12.23
CA SER A 89 17.34 12.22 13.55
C SER A 89 16.14 11.25 13.47
N SER A 90 15.72 10.72 14.63
CA SER A 90 14.52 9.87 14.66
C SER A 90 13.28 10.63 14.17
N GLU A 91 13.12 11.89 14.58
CA GLU A 91 11.96 12.72 14.22
C GLU A 91 11.93 13.05 12.72
N GLU A 92 13.08 13.34 12.11
CA GLU A 92 13.17 13.57 10.66
C GLU A 92 12.88 12.28 9.88
N ARG A 93 13.29 11.12 10.40
CA ARG A 93 12.94 9.82 9.80
C ARG A 93 11.44 9.56 9.88
N ASP A 94 10.82 9.79 11.04
CA ASP A 94 9.37 9.61 11.18
C ASP A 94 8.59 10.57 10.27
N SER A 95 9.08 11.80 10.13
CA SER A 95 8.48 12.81 9.23
C SER A 95 8.57 12.40 7.76
N LYS A 96 9.76 12.04 7.27
CA LYS A 96 9.93 11.54 5.89
C LYS A 96 9.14 10.26 5.64
N TYR A 97 9.03 9.40 6.65
CA TYR A 97 8.24 8.19 6.55
C TYR A 97 6.76 8.51 6.35
N GLN A 98 6.23 9.47 7.10
CA GLN A 98 4.86 9.94 6.94
C GLN A 98 4.65 10.61 5.58
N GLU A 99 5.59 11.44 5.11
CA GLU A 99 5.54 12.06 3.78
C GLU A 99 5.37 11.00 2.67
N LEU A 100 6.17 9.94 2.68
CA LEU A 100 6.04 8.86 1.69
C LEU A 100 4.70 8.10 1.77
N ARG A 101 4.04 8.08 2.94
CA ARG A 101 2.73 7.48 3.10
C ARG A 101 1.62 8.40 2.60
N ASP A 102 1.78 9.70 2.80
CA ASP A 102 0.87 10.72 2.29
C ASP A 102 0.97 10.77 0.74
N GLU A 103 2.18 10.70 0.18
CA GLU A 103 2.40 10.55 -1.26
C GLU A 103 1.67 9.34 -1.84
N LEU A 104 1.71 8.19 -1.15
CA LEU A 104 1.00 7.00 -1.60
C LEU A 104 -0.52 7.19 -1.60
N TRP A 105 -1.04 7.99 -0.65
CA TRP A 105 -2.46 8.38 -0.63
C TRP A 105 -2.85 9.28 -1.81
N ASP A 106 -1.97 10.18 -2.21
CA ASP A 106 -2.17 11.03 -3.39
C ASP A 106 -2.17 10.23 -4.71
N GLU A 107 -1.64 9.00 -4.69
CA GLU A 107 -1.61 8.08 -5.84
C GLU A 107 -2.84 7.14 -5.93
N LEU A 108 -3.93 7.44 -5.21
CA LEU A 108 -5.11 6.56 -5.14
C LEU A 108 -5.69 6.16 -6.52
N ASP A 109 -5.74 7.08 -7.48
CA ASP A 109 -6.20 6.79 -8.84
C ASP A 109 -5.27 5.83 -9.57
N ALA A 110 -3.96 5.90 -9.31
CA ALA A 110 -2.99 4.95 -9.83
C ALA A 110 -3.13 3.57 -9.20
N ILE A 111 -3.35 3.52 -7.89
CA ILE A 111 -3.62 2.28 -7.14
C ILE A 111 -4.90 1.61 -7.67
N ARG A 112 -5.96 2.37 -7.90
CA ARG A 112 -7.23 1.88 -8.46
C ARG A 112 -7.05 1.33 -9.87
N TRP A 113 -6.34 2.04 -10.72
CA TRP A 113 -6.03 1.56 -12.06
C TRP A 113 -5.26 0.23 -12.04
N VAL A 114 -4.24 0.10 -11.18
CA VAL A 114 -3.48 -1.15 -11.04
C VAL A 114 -4.38 -2.28 -10.54
N HIS A 115 -5.20 -2.01 -9.53
CA HIS A 115 -6.17 -2.98 -9.00
C HIS A 115 -7.05 -3.55 -10.11
N ASP A 116 -7.66 -2.67 -10.91
CA ASP A 116 -8.59 -3.07 -11.97
C ASP A 116 -7.86 -3.80 -13.10
N TRP A 117 -6.71 -3.28 -13.55
CA TRP A 117 -5.90 -3.94 -14.59
C TRP A 117 -5.49 -5.36 -14.19
N LEU A 118 -5.06 -5.56 -12.93
CA LEU A 118 -4.65 -6.89 -12.46
C LEU A 118 -5.82 -7.87 -12.42
N LEU A 119 -6.99 -7.45 -11.92
CA LEU A 119 -8.20 -8.29 -11.89
C LEU A 119 -8.65 -8.71 -13.29
N GLU A 120 -8.49 -7.83 -14.28
CA GLU A 120 -8.87 -8.11 -15.66
C GLU A 120 -7.84 -8.97 -16.41
N SER A 121 -6.55 -8.82 -16.09
CA SER A 121 -5.47 -9.26 -16.98
C SER A 121 -4.59 -10.38 -16.42
N VAL A 122 -4.55 -10.59 -15.10
CA VAL A 122 -3.57 -11.49 -14.47
C VAL A 122 -4.26 -12.48 -13.53
N SER A 123 -4.20 -13.77 -13.82
CA SER A 123 -4.80 -14.76 -12.92
C SER A 123 -3.93 -14.99 -11.67
N PRO A 124 -4.53 -15.16 -10.47
CA PRO A 124 -3.78 -15.59 -9.29
C PRO A 124 -3.41 -17.09 -9.37
N LEU A 125 -2.28 -17.43 -8.76
CA LEU A 125 -1.75 -18.79 -8.60
C LEU A 125 -1.90 -19.26 -7.16
N LYS A 126 -1.76 -20.57 -6.95
CA LYS A 126 -1.71 -21.15 -5.59
C LYS A 126 -0.40 -20.85 -4.85
N GLY A 127 0.69 -20.61 -5.58
CA GLY A 127 2.01 -20.36 -5.01
C GLY A 127 2.61 -19.05 -5.53
N ILE A 128 3.59 -18.53 -4.80
CA ILE A 128 4.31 -17.31 -5.17
C ILE A 128 5.12 -17.54 -6.44
N ASN A 129 5.00 -16.62 -7.40
CA ASN A 129 5.86 -16.57 -8.56
C ASN A 129 7.10 -15.72 -8.27
N ARG A 130 8.27 -16.36 -8.19
CA ARG A 130 9.56 -15.69 -7.91
C ARG A 130 10.32 -15.21 -9.15
N ARG A 131 9.72 -15.28 -10.34
CA ARG A 131 10.40 -14.88 -11.60
C ARG A 131 10.40 -13.38 -11.83
N ARG A 132 9.41 -12.68 -11.28
CA ARG A 132 9.23 -11.24 -11.43
C ARG A 132 8.83 -10.65 -10.07
N SER A 133 9.56 -9.63 -9.65
CA SER A 133 9.20 -8.84 -8.47
C SER A 133 8.22 -7.72 -8.84
N SER A 134 7.65 -7.08 -7.83
CA SER A 134 6.76 -5.93 -7.95
C SER A 134 7.35 -4.84 -8.83
N TYR A 135 8.66 -4.56 -8.71
CA TYR A 135 9.37 -3.59 -9.53
C TYR A 135 9.34 -3.94 -11.02
N GLY A 136 9.60 -5.22 -11.36
CA GLY A 136 9.55 -5.68 -12.74
C GLY A 136 8.14 -5.60 -13.34
N ILE A 137 7.13 -5.91 -12.54
CA ILE A 137 5.73 -5.89 -12.98
C ILE A 137 5.21 -4.44 -13.08
N LYS A 138 5.60 -3.57 -12.15
CA LYS A 138 5.35 -2.12 -12.17
C LYS A 138 5.75 -1.51 -13.51
N HIS A 139 6.92 -1.86 -14.05
CA HIS A 139 7.38 -1.36 -15.36
C HIS A 139 6.50 -1.81 -16.53
N ILE A 140 5.86 -2.97 -16.44
CA ILE A 140 4.90 -3.42 -17.46
C ILE A 140 3.64 -2.55 -17.38
N ALA A 141 3.13 -2.35 -16.16
CA ALA A 141 1.98 -1.50 -15.90
C ALA A 141 2.22 -0.04 -16.34
N GLU A 142 3.37 0.53 -15.99
CA GLU A 142 3.82 1.89 -16.36
C GLU A 142 3.82 2.07 -17.89
N ARG A 143 4.37 1.08 -18.62
CA ARG A 143 4.35 1.09 -20.09
C ARG A 143 2.96 0.92 -20.69
N ILE A 144 2.02 0.25 -20.03
CA ILE A 144 0.65 0.11 -20.53
C ILE A 144 -0.14 1.40 -20.27
N ARG A 145 -0.08 1.92 -19.03
CA ARG A 145 -0.79 3.10 -18.57
C ARG A 145 -0.27 4.38 -19.24
N GLY A 146 1.04 4.46 -19.40
CA GLY A 146 1.72 5.47 -20.19
C GLY A 146 2.26 6.68 -19.45
N ASP A 147 2.21 6.65 -18.14
CA ASP A 147 2.76 7.62 -17.18
C ASP A 147 3.48 6.85 -16.06
N TYR A 148 4.19 7.60 -15.21
CA TYR A 148 4.95 7.03 -14.10
C TYR A 148 4.02 6.41 -13.05
N LEU A 149 4.42 5.26 -12.52
CA LEU A 149 3.72 4.55 -11.45
C LEU A 149 4.73 4.24 -10.34
N THR A 150 4.46 4.54 -9.07
CA THR A 150 5.38 4.12 -8.01
C THR A 150 5.29 2.63 -7.69
N ASN A 151 6.35 2.08 -7.10
CA ASN A 151 6.35 0.67 -6.69
C ASN A 151 5.37 0.43 -5.53
N GLY A 152 5.22 1.41 -4.64
CA GLY A 152 4.21 1.42 -3.58
C GLY A 152 2.79 1.34 -4.12
N ALA A 153 2.45 2.19 -5.10
CA ALA A 153 1.13 2.17 -5.72
C ALA A 153 0.83 0.83 -6.40
N PHE A 154 1.81 0.25 -7.08
CA PHE A 154 1.67 -1.09 -7.65
C PHE A 154 1.41 -2.15 -6.57
N ILE A 155 2.20 -2.18 -5.50
CA ILE A 155 2.04 -3.12 -4.39
C ILE A 155 0.67 -2.96 -3.74
N ALA A 156 0.23 -1.72 -3.48
CA ALA A 156 -1.07 -1.43 -2.90
C ALA A 156 -2.20 -1.96 -3.78
N GLY A 157 -2.15 -1.70 -5.09
CA GLY A 157 -3.14 -2.18 -6.06
C GLY A 157 -3.20 -3.72 -6.10
N ALA A 158 -2.05 -4.39 -6.07
CA ALA A 158 -1.97 -5.85 -6.04
C ALA A 158 -2.55 -6.45 -4.74
N LEU A 159 -2.23 -5.87 -3.58
CA LEU A 159 -2.79 -6.35 -2.30
C LEU A 159 -4.30 -6.12 -2.24
N LEU A 160 -4.80 -4.98 -2.72
CA LEU A 160 -6.23 -4.72 -2.82
C LEU A 160 -6.93 -5.66 -3.82
N ALA A 161 -6.26 -6.09 -4.89
CA ALA A 161 -6.79 -7.08 -5.83
C ALA A 161 -6.79 -8.50 -5.26
N GLY A 162 -6.22 -8.71 -4.07
CA GLY A 162 -6.24 -9.97 -3.34
C GLY A 162 -5.10 -10.93 -3.68
N TYR A 163 -4.02 -10.44 -4.30
CA TYR A 163 -2.82 -11.26 -4.46
C TYR A 163 -2.10 -11.44 -3.13
N VAL A 164 -1.49 -12.60 -2.97
CA VAL A 164 -0.66 -12.98 -1.82
C VAL A 164 0.80 -12.69 -2.18
N SER A 165 1.51 -12.09 -1.24
CA SER A 165 2.94 -11.78 -1.36
C SER A 165 3.83 -12.79 -0.63
N ASP A 166 5.12 -12.82 -0.94
CA ASP A 166 6.12 -13.67 -0.27
C ASP A 166 6.47 -13.24 1.15
N VAL A 167 6.08 -12.03 1.56
CA VAL A 167 6.28 -11.51 2.91
C VAL A 167 5.03 -11.62 3.78
N ASP A 168 3.90 -12.13 3.26
CA ASP A 168 2.68 -12.31 4.04
C ASP A 168 2.91 -13.30 5.19
N GLY A 169 2.68 -12.83 6.42
CA GLY A 169 2.92 -13.60 7.64
C GLY A 169 4.39 -13.64 8.08
N THR A 170 5.25 -12.78 7.54
CA THR A 170 6.66 -12.67 7.93
C THR A 170 6.99 -11.25 8.39
N GLU A 171 7.98 -11.10 9.28
CA GLU A 171 8.55 -9.80 9.68
C GLU A 171 9.60 -9.29 8.66
N ARG A 172 9.68 -9.89 7.46
CA ARG A 172 10.67 -9.48 6.46
C ARG A 172 10.25 -8.16 5.80
N HIS A 173 11.19 -7.23 5.75
CA HIS A 173 11.07 -5.97 5.05
C HIS A 173 11.77 -6.10 3.69
N GLU A 174 10.98 -6.10 2.61
CA GLU A 174 11.50 -6.19 1.26
C GLU A 174 10.80 -5.15 0.38
N ARG A 175 11.57 -4.22 -0.17
CA ARG A 175 11.06 -3.19 -1.09
C ARG A 175 10.29 -3.79 -2.28
N ASN A 176 10.81 -4.89 -2.81
CA ASN A 176 10.33 -5.51 -4.04
C ASN A 176 9.71 -6.86 -3.69
N LEU A 177 8.39 -6.94 -3.72
CA LEU A 177 7.66 -8.15 -3.35
C LEU A 177 7.52 -9.11 -4.53
N HIS A 178 7.36 -10.40 -4.25
CA HIS A 178 6.88 -11.36 -5.23
C HIS A 178 5.43 -11.72 -4.92
N PHE A 179 4.61 -11.86 -5.96
CA PHE A 179 3.20 -12.18 -5.82
C PHE A 179 2.87 -13.55 -6.41
N ASN A 180 1.76 -14.14 -5.99
CA ASN A 180 1.17 -15.31 -6.63
C ASN A 180 0.51 -14.98 -7.99
N MET A 181 1.22 -14.28 -8.88
CA MET A 181 0.71 -13.89 -10.20
C MET A 181 1.14 -14.88 -11.30
N SER A 182 0.24 -15.17 -12.24
CA SER A 182 0.52 -16.02 -13.40
C SER A 182 1.63 -15.46 -14.28
N GLU A 183 2.79 -16.13 -14.35
CA GLU A 183 3.89 -15.73 -15.25
C GLU A 183 3.46 -15.70 -16.72
N ARG A 184 2.57 -16.62 -17.11
CA ARG A 184 2.05 -16.67 -18.48
C ARG A 184 1.30 -15.39 -18.81
N ASP A 185 0.43 -14.95 -17.92
CA ASP A 185 -0.42 -13.78 -18.15
C ASP A 185 0.45 -12.50 -18.08
N LEU A 186 1.40 -12.43 -17.14
CA LEU A 186 2.40 -11.36 -17.07
C LEU A 186 3.26 -11.27 -18.34
N LYS A 187 3.57 -12.39 -19.00
CA LYS A 187 4.29 -12.38 -20.27
C LYS A 187 3.43 -11.80 -21.41
N VAL A 188 2.14 -12.13 -21.45
CA VAL A 188 1.19 -11.54 -22.42
C VAL A 188 1.12 -10.03 -22.24
N GLU A 189 1.00 -9.55 -21.00
CA GLU A 189 0.95 -8.12 -20.72
C GLU A 189 2.30 -7.43 -20.99
N ASP A 190 3.44 -8.07 -20.76
CA ASP A 190 4.76 -7.55 -21.10
C ASP A 190 4.90 -7.35 -22.62
N ASP A 191 4.49 -8.33 -23.43
CA ASP A 191 4.48 -8.22 -24.88
C ASP A 191 3.52 -7.11 -25.36
N ARG A 192 2.34 -6.99 -24.74
CA ARG A 192 1.40 -5.88 -24.97
C ARG A 192 2.03 -4.52 -24.64
N SER A 193 2.72 -4.42 -23.51
CA SER A 193 3.37 -3.19 -23.04
C SER A 193 4.44 -2.70 -24.01
N ARG A 194 5.22 -3.62 -24.59
CA ARG A 194 6.26 -3.30 -25.59
C ARG A 194 5.63 -2.73 -26.87
N LYS A 195 4.54 -3.32 -27.33
CA LYS A 195 3.79 -2.81 -28.49
C LYS A 195 3.26 -1.39 -28.22
N ALA A 196 2.66 -1.17 -27.05
CA ALA A 196 2.15 0.14 -26.65
C ALA A 196 3.24 1.23 -26.54
N SER A 197 4.49 0.84 -26.28
CA SER A 197 5.63 1.77 -26.32
C SER A 197 6.05 2.12 -27.75
N TYR A 198 6.00 1.16 -28.68
CA TYR A 198 6.32 1.42 -30.10
C TYR A 198 5.28 2.32 -30.78
N ASP A 199 4.00 2.13 -30.49
CA ASP A 199 2.91 2.92 -31.12
C ASP A 199 2.90 4.40 -30.69
N ARG A 200 3.75 4.80 -29.73
CA ARG A 200 3.87 6.17 -29.21
C ARG A 200 5.11 6.93 -29.68
N LEU A 201 5.95 6.29 -30.49
CA LEU A 201 7.10 6.90 -31.17
C LEU A 201 6.71 7.31 -32.60
#